data_AF-A0A9P7IKM9-F1
#
_entry.id   AF-A0A9P7IKM9-F1
#
_cell.length_a   1.000
_cell.length_b   1.000
_cell.length_c   1.000
_cell.angle_alpha   90.00
_cell.angle_beta   90.00
_cell.angle_gamma   90.00
#
_symmetry.space_group_name_H-M   'P 1'
#
loop_
_entity.id
_entity.type
_entity.pdbx_description
1 polymer ?
#
loop_
_entity_poly.entity_id
_entity_poly.type
_entity_poly.pdbx_seq_one_letter_code
_entity_poly.pdbx_strand_id
1 'polypeptide(L)'
;MDATSANTRRIETHEDLFHVVSILKSNPDATLSELCRLTRPRTSSQTADGTKQVDAVALGLKALLMIDPSALHHSSDRLEKGTYRIHWREDVPLSKYIQDSFPLGNHNVLSYNNSELFAEVKKELKVVNLKKRLGITIRATSDIRNHLHFDRKNNYLEVYHYTSFLKEQLRATRDVGDCSSPSSSLKR
;
A
#
# COMPACT_ATOMS: atom_id res chain seq x y z
N MET A 1 -11.39 -33.71 21.37
CA MET A 1 -11.70 -32.42 22.02
C MET A 1 -10.75 -31.40 21.43
N ASP A 2 -11.12 -30.85 20.28
CA ASP A 2 -10.30 -29.87 19.56
C ASP A 2 -10.58 -28.48 20.12
N ALA A 3 -9.55 -27.89 20.74
CA ALA A 3 -9.56 -26.49 21.11
C ALA A 3 -9.41 -25.66 19.83
N THR A 4 -10.54 -25.24 19.26
CA THR A 4 -10.60 -24.21 18.23
C THR A 4 -9.95 -22.96 18.81
N SER A 5 -8.70 -22.70 18.41
CA SER A 5 -7.96 -21.50 18.82
C SER A 5 -8.76 -20.29 18.35
N ALA A 6 -9.46 -19.64 19.28
CA ALA A 6 -10.26 -18.45 19.00
C ALA A 6 -9.32 -17.38 18.43
N ASN A 7 -9.42 -17.17 17.13
CA ASN A 7 -8.64 -16.22 16.35
C ASN A 7 -8.91 -14.81 16.90
N THR A 8 -8.06 -14.36 17.83
CA THR A 8 -8.20 -13.10 18.57
C THR A 8 -7.78 -11.95 17.66
N ARG A 9 -8.60 -11.67 16.64
CA ARG A 9 -8.43 -10.52 15.76
C ARG A 9 -8.70 -9.27 16.58
N ARG A 10 -7.79 -8.32 16.51
CA ARG A 10 -7.92 -7.05 17.23
C ARG A 10 -9.00 -6.13 16.66
N ILE A 11 -9.27 -6.26 15.36
CA ILE A 11 -10.35 -5.59 14.66
C ILE A 11 -11.48 -6.61 14.57
N GLU A 12 -12.55 -6.39 15.34
CA GLU A 12 -13.71 -7.26 15.39
C GLU A 12 -14.86 -6.69 14.56
N THR A 13 -14.92 -5.35 14.46
CA THR A 13 -15.98 -4.62 13.77
C THR A 13 -15.43 -3.67 12.70
N HIS A 14 -16.31 -3.19 11.82
CA HIS A 14 -15.95 -2.12 10.87
C HIS A 14 -15.67 -0.80 11.60
N GLU A 15 -16.32 -0.54 12.73
CA GLU A 15 -16.09 0.65 13.56
C GLU A 15 -14.66 0.67 14.12
N ASP A 16 -14.12 -0.48 14.54
CA ASP A 16 -12.72 -0.57 14.98
C ASP A 16 -11.76 -0.19 13.85
N LEU A 17 -12.06 -0.64 12.62
CA LEU A 17 -11.27 -0.30 11.44
C LEU A 17 -11.36 1.20 11.13
N PHE A 18 -12.56 1.80 11.18
CA PHE A 18 -12.73 3.24 11.01
C PHE A 18 -12.01 4.05 12.08
N HIS A 19 -12.00 3.57 13.32
CA HIS A 19 -11.25 4.19 14.41
C HIS A 19 -9.75 4.19 14.14
N VAL A 20 -9.19 3.06 13.71
CA VAL A 20 -7.77 2.97 13.31
C VAL A 20 -7.48 3.92 12.14
N VAL A 21 -8.32 3.92 11.11
CA VAL A 21 -8.17 4.83 9.96
C VAL A 21 -8.21 6.29 10.39
N SER A 22 -9.11 6.66 11.30
CA SER A 22 -9.21 8.02 11.84
C SER A 22 -7.92 8.43 12.57
N ILE A 23 -7.33 7.52 13.36
CA ILE A 23 -6.04 7.75 14.03
C ILE A 23 -4.92 7.95 13.02
N LEU A 24 -4.85 7.12 11.97
CA LEU A 24 -3.84 7.24 10.90
C LEU A 24 -3.93 8.61 10.20
N LYS A 25 -5.14 9.02 9.83
CA LYS A 25 -5.38 10.33 9.19
C LYS A 25 -5.00 11.50 10.09
N SER A 26 -5.31 11.40 11.38
CA SER A 26 -5.05 12.48 12.34
C SER A 26 -3.57 12.63 12.70
N ASN A 27 -2.76 11.57 12.51
CA ASN A 27 -1.37 11.50 12.96
C ASN A 27 -0.42 11.01 11.86
N PRO A 28 -0.34 11.68 10.69
CA PRO A 28 0.49 11.20 9.59
C PRO A 28 2.00 11.27 9.88
N ASP A 29 2.42 12.13 10.82
CA ASP A 29 3.84 12.28 11.17
C ASP A 29 4.22 11.42 12.39
N ALA A 30 3.29 10.63 12.93
CA ALA A 30 3.56 9.67 13.99
C ALA A 30 4.26 8.43 13.43
N THR A 31 5.16 7.86 14.23
CA THR A 31 5.85 6.61 13.90
C THR A 31 4.92 5.40 14.02
N LEU A 32 5.30 4.27 13.43
CA LEU A 32 4.52 3.03 13.56
C LEU A 32 4.33 2.65 15.04
N SER A 33 5.36 2.78 15.88
CA SER A 33 5.26 2.49 17.32
C SER A 33 4.31 3.44 18.05
N GLU A 34 4.28 4.72 17.67
CA GLU A 34 3.33 5.68 18.23
C GLU A 34 1.89 5.40 17.80
N LEU A 35 1.67 5.07 16.53
CA LEU A 35 0.35 4.71 16.00
C LEU A 35 -0.18 3.42 16.64
N CYS A 36 0.71 2.44 16.87
CA CYS A 36 0.41 1.25 17.64
C CYS A 36 -0.02 1.60 19.07
N ARG A 37 0.64 2.55 19.73
CA ARG A 37 0.22 3.01 21.07
C ARG A 37 -1.12 3.74 21.05
N LEU A 38 -1.39 4.57 20.04
CA LEU A 38 -2.62 5.35 19.93
C LEU A 38 -3.86 4.49 19.63
N THR A 39 -3.68 3.41 18.88
CA THR A 39 -4.74 2.45 18.54
C THR A 39 -4.97 1.40 19.65
N ARG A 40 -4.35 1.59 20.82
CA ARG A 40 -4.51 0.70 21.98
C ARG A 40 -5.77 1.05 22.78
N PRO A 41 -6.71 0.09 22.99
CA PRO A 41 -7.82 0.30 23.91
C PRO A 41 -7.32 0.63 25.31
N ARG A 42 -7.88 1.66 25.93
CA ARG A 42 -7.53 2.09 27.30
C ARG A 42 -7.76 1.00 28.36
N THR A 43 -8.61 0.03 28.07
CA THR A 43 -8.96 -1.09 28.96
C THR A 43 -8.03 -2.29 28.83
N SER A 44 -7.12 -2.30 27.83
CA SER A 44 -6.22 -3.44 27.62
C SER A 44 -5.03 -3.37 28.57
N SER A 45 -4.94 -4.34 29.49
CA SER A 45 -3.79 -4.57 30.35
C SER A 45 -2.49 -4.65 29.53
N GLN A 46 -1.36 -4.30 30.14
CA GLN A 46 -0.06 -4.10 29.48
C GLN A 46 0.45 -5.30 28.64
N THR A 47 -0.18 -6.47 28.74
CA THR A 47 0.16 -7.73 28.08
C THR A 47 -0.37 -7.92 26.64
N ALA A 48 -0.94 -6.89 26.00
CA ALA A 48 -1.36 -7.01 24.60
C ALA A 48 -0.17 -7.29 23.67
N ASP A 49 -0.21 -8.44 23.00
CA ASP A 49 0.73 -8.90 21.97
C ASP A 49 0.99 -7.82 20.92
N GLY A 50 2.23 -7.32 20.86
CA GLY A 50 2.66 -6.24 19.96
C GLY A 50 2.41 -6.57 18.49
N THR A 51 2.46 -7.85 18.12
CA THR A 51 2.22 -8.33 16.75
C THR A 51 0.80 -8.01 16.29
N LYS A 52 -0.20 -8.27 17.14
CA LYS A 52 -1.63 -8.01 16.83
C LYS A 52 -1.93 -6.53 16.66
N GLN A 53 -1.14 -5.67 17.31
CA GLN A 53 -1.28 -4.22 17.17
C GLN A 53 -0.80 -3.74 15.80
N VAL A 54 0.36 -4.23 15.38
CA VAL A 54 0.94 -3.92 14.07
C VAL A 54 0.02 -4.41 12.97
N ASP A 55 -0.57 -5.60 13.10
CA ASP A 55 -1.54 -6.12 12.13
C ASP A 55 -2.79 -5.25 11.99
N ALA A 56 -3.31 -4.70 13.10
CA ALA A 56 -4.46 -3.80 13.07
C ALA A 56 -4.13 -2.48 12.37
N VAL A 57 -2.96 -1.90 12.68
CA VAL A 57 -2.46 -0.69 12.00
C VAL A 57 -2.22 -0.96 10.51
N ALA A 58 -1.66 -2.12 10.17
CA ALA A 58 -1.43 -2.55 8.79
C ALA A 58 -2.76 -2.71 8.02
N LEU A 59 -3.77 -3.30 8.64
CA LEU A 59 -5.10 -3.44 8.05
C LEU A 59 -5.77 -2.07 7.84
N GLY A 60 -5.66 -1.17 8.82
CA GLY A 60 -6.13 0.21 8.68
C GLY A 60 -5.45 0.95 7.52
N LEU A 61 -4.13 0.80 7.38
CA LEU A 61 -3.40 1.41 6.28
C LEU A 61 -3.81 0.81 4.92
N LYS A 62 -4.00 -0.50 4.86
CA LYS A 62 -4.45 -1.21 3.67
C LYS A 62 -5.85 -0.77 3.25
N ALA A 63 -6.76 -0.60 4.20
CA ALA A 63 -8.10 -0.09 3.93
C ALA A 63 -8.08 1.37 3.45
N LEU A 64 -7.19 2.20 4.02
CA LEU A 64 -7.09 3.62 3.68
C LEU A 64 -6.44 3.86 2.30
N LEU A 65 -5.33 3.19 2.01
CA LEU A 65 -4.45 3.51 0.88
C LEU A 65 -4.24 2.38 -0.12
N MET A 66 -4.79 1.19 0.13
CA MET A 66 -4.54 -0.01 -0.67
C MET A 66 -3.04 -0.38 -0.73
N ILE A 67 -2.34 -0.13 0.39
CA ILE A 67 -0.93 -0.46 0.61
C ILE A 67 -0.85 -1.53 1.70
N ASP A 68 -0.10 -2.61 1.46
CA ASP A 68 0.11 -3.66 2.47
C ASP A 68 1.47 -3.49 3.16
N PRO A 69 1.53 -2.91 4.38
CA PRO A 69 2.80 -2.66 5.07
C PRO A 69 3.34 -3.88 5.82
N SER A 70 2.59 -4.99 5.85
CA SER A 70 2.94 -6.19 6.63
C SER A 70 4.31 -6.74 6.25
N ALA A 71 5.07 -7.21 7.25
CA ALA A 71 6.42 -7.73 7.06
C ALA A 71 6.43 -8.94 6.11
N LEU A 72 7.50 -9.04 5.31
CA LEU A 72 7.71 -10.09 4.31
C LEU A 72 7.66 -11.51 4.91
N HIS A 73 7.93 -11.67 6.22
CA HIS A 73 7.92 -12.95 6.92
C HIS A 73 6.54 -13.63 7.02
N HIS A 74 5.44 -12.91 6.78
CA HIS A 74 4.10 -13.49 6.70
C HIS A 74 3.71 -13.93 5.27
N SER A 75 4.59 -13.74 4.29
CA SER A 75 4.41 -14.18 2.92
C SER A 75 5.73 -14.77 2.41
N SER A 76 5.92 -16.08 2.61
CA SER A 76 7.11 -16.83 2.13
C SER A 76 7.48 -16.48 0.68
N ASP A 77 6.48 -16.18 -0.14
CA ASP A 77 6.60 -15.80 -1.54
C ASP A 77 7.32 -14.48 -1.84
N ARG A 78 7.29 -13.47 -0.95
CA ARG A 78 7.73 -12.10 -1.31
C ARG A 78 9.24 -11.89 -1.19
N LEU A 79 9.92 -12.66 -0.32
CA LEU A 79 11.38 -12.60 -0.20
C LEU A 79 12.06 -13.24 -1.42
N GLU A 80 11.51 -14.36 -1.90
CA GLU A 80 12.02 -15.09 -3.06
C GLU A 80 11.81 -14.37 -4.41
N LYS A 81 10.86 -13.43 -4.44
CA LYS A 81 10.53 -12.59 -5.61
C LYS A 81 11.47 -11.39 -5.78
N GLY A 82 12.44 -11.18 -4.88
CA GLY A 82 13.41 -10.08 -5.01
C GLY A 82 12.76 -8.69 -4.99
N THR A 83 11.51 -8.60 -4.55
CA THR A 83 10.79 -7.34 -4.40
C THR A 83 11.24 -6.68 -3.11
N TYR A 84 12.36 -5.97 -3.16
CA TYR A 84 12.85 -5.12 -2.07
C TYR A 84 11.89 -3.95 -1.89
N ARG A 85 10.78 -4.17 -1.17
CA ARG A 85 9.93 -3.08 -0.72
C ARG A 85 10.34 -2.67 0.68
N ILE A 86 10.29 -1.37 0.90
CA ILE A 86 10.55 -0.77 2.20
C ILE A 86 9.50 -1.34 3.16
N HIS A 87 9.99 -2.09 4.15
CA HIS A 87 9.20 -2.47 5.30
C HIS A 87 8.97 -1.21 6.15
N TRP A 88 7.74 -1.02 6.65
CA TRP A 88 7.46 0.11 7.52
C TRP A 88 8.10 -0.16 8.89
N ARG A 89 9.23 0.51 9.14
CA ARG A 89 9.96 0.36 10.40
C ARG A 89 9.26 1.10 11.54
N GLU A 90 9.44 0.57 12.75
CA GLU A 90 8.87 1.10 14.00
C GLU A 90 9.13 2.59 14.22
N ASP A 91 10.31 3.06 13.84
CA ASP A 91 10.81 4.43 14.01
C ASP A 91 10.48 5.37 12.84
N VAL A 92 9.79 4.88 11.80
CA VAL A 92 9.52 5.67 10.58
C VAL A 92 8.12 6.29 10.64
N PRO A 93 7.97 7.62 10.46
CA PRO A 93 6.67 8.27 10.33
C PRO A 93 5.84 7.72 9.17
N LEU A 94 4.51 7.68 9.33
CA LEU A 94 3.60 7.23 8.27
C LEU A 94 3.81 8.04 6.97
N SER A 95 3.88 9.36 7.05
CA SER A 95 4.06 10.26 5.92
C SER A 95 5.33 9.95 5.12
N LYS A 96 6.44 9.73 5.83
CA LYS A 96 7.72 9.31 5.25
C LYS A 96 7.62 7.92 4.62
N TYR A 97 6.98 6.97 5.30
CA TYR A 97 6.76 5.63 4.75
C TYR A 97 5.97 5.66 3.43
N ILE A 98 4.93 6.48 3.36
CA ILE A 98 4.14 6.66 2.14
C ILE A 98 4.97 7.35 1.05
N GLN A 99 5.73 8.39 1.39
CA GLN A 99 6.63 9.07 0.46
C GLN A 99 7.63 8.09 -0.17
N ASP A 100 8.28 7.28 0.67
CA ASP A 100 9.33 6.35 0.24
C ASP A 100 8.73 5.12 -0.49
N SER A 101 7.42 4.89 -0.38
CA SER A 101 6.73 3.76 -1.04
C SER A 101 6.50 3.97 -2.54
N PHE A 102 6.65 5.19 -3.06
CA PHE A 102 6.42 5.54 -4.46
C PHE A 102 7.67 6.19 -5.09
N PRO A 103 7.88 6.04 -6.41
CA PRO A 103 8.94 6.73 -7.11
C PRO A 103 8.77 8.25 -7.03
N LEU A 104 9.81 8.97 -6.60
CA LEU A 104 9.82 10.45 -6.51
C LEU A 104 10.05 11.14 -7.86
N GLY A 105 10.54 10.39 -8.85
CA GLY A 105 10.97 10.93 -10.14
C GLY A 105 9.99 10.67 -11.27
N ASN A 106 9.87 11.64 -12.17
CA ASN A 106 9.22 11.45 -13.45
C ASN A 106 10.13 10.64 -14.38
N HIS A 107 9.56 9.67 -15.09
CA HIS A 107 10.26 8.97 -16.15
C HIS A 107 10.30 9.84 -17.41
N ASN A 108 11.50 10.10 -17.93
CA ASN A 108 11.75 10.99 -19.08
C ASN A 108 10.85 10.73 -20.30
N VAL A 109 10.43 9.47 -20.49
CA VAL A 109 9.55 9.08 -21.61
C VAL A 109 8.10 8.82 -21.17
N LEU A 110 7.87 8.31 -19.95
CA LEU A 110 6.56 7.77 -19.58
C LEU A 110 5.71 8.76 -18.77
N SER A 111 6.32 9.80 -18.20
CA SER A 111 5.62 10.83 -17.43
C SER A 111 5.07 11.97 -18.29
N TYR A 112 5.49 12.08 -19.56
CA TYR A 112 5.09 13.18 -20.45
C TYR A 112 4.31 12.64 -21.66
N ASN A 113 2.98 12.77 -21.60
CA ASN A 113 2.05 12.22 -22.60
C ASN A 113 2.13 12.88 -23.99
N ASN A 114 2.81 14.01 -24.11
CA ASN A 114 2.94 14.80 -25.35
C ASN A 114 4.24 14.55 -26.12
N SER A 115 5.12 13.65 -25.65
CA SER A 115 6.38 13.34 -26.32
C SER A 115 6.18 12.36 -27.48
N GLU A 116 6.83 12.61 -28.62
CA GLU A 116 6.85 11.65 -29.74
C GLU A 116 7.40 10.28 -29.32
N LEU A 117 8.42 10.27 -28.47
CA LEU A 117 8.99 9.05 -27.88
C LEU A 117 7.95 8.27 -27.05
N PHE A 118 7.03 8.96 -26.38
CA PHE A 118 5.95 8.30 -25.65
C PHE A 118 4.98 7.60 -26.61
N ALA A 119 4.64 8.22 -27.74
CA ALA A 119 3.73 7.64 -28.73
C ALA A 119 4.30 6.35 -29.35
N GLU A 120 5.61 6.31 -29.62
CA GLU A 120 6.30 5.13 -30.11
C GLU A 120 6.35 4.02 -29.05
N VAL A 121 6.84 4.33 -27.84
CA VAL A 121 6.95 3.36 -26.74
C VAL A 121 5.58 2.81 -26.35
N LYS A 122 4.53 3.63 -26.34
CA LYS A 122 3.16 3.21 -26.01
C LYS A 122 2.64 2.12 -26.95
N LYS A 123 3.02 2.13 -28.23
CA LYS A 123 2.62 1.07 -29.18
C LYS A 123 3.23 -0.27 -28.79
N GLU A 124 4.48 -0.26 -28.33
CA GLU A 124 5.20 -1.45 -27.88
C GLU A 124 4.69 -1.97 -26.53
N LEU A 125 4.25 -1.08 -25.64
CA LEU A 125 3.70 -1.42 -24.32
C LEU A 125 2.26 -1.95 -24.33
N LYS A 126 1.64 -2.14 -25.50
CA LYS A 126 0.32 -2.77 -25.57
C LYS A 126 0.36 -4.16 -24.95
N VAL A 127 -0.64 -4.50 -24.14
CA VAL A 127 -0.77 -5.81 -23.48
C VAL A 127 -0.64 -6.97 -24.47
N VAL A 128 -1.15 -6.82 -25.69
CA VAL A 128 -1.00 -7.84 -26.74
C VAL A 128 0.45 -8.08 -27.12
N ASN A 129 1.28 -7.05 -27.17
CA ASN A 129 2.71 -7.15 -27.49
C ASN A 129 3.48 -7.73 -26.31
N LEU A 130 3.20 -7.26 -25.08
CA LEU A 130 3.79 -7.81 -23.87
C LEU A 130 3.54 -9.32 -23.75
N LYS A 131 2.31 -9.77 -24.00
CA LYS A 131 1.96 -11.20 -23.97
C LYS A 131 2.55 -11.98 -25.14
N LYS A 132 2.33 -11.53 -26.39
CA LYS A 132 2.66 -12.32 -27.58
C LYS A 132 4.15 -12.27 -27.95
N ARG A 133 4.81 -11.13 -27.78
CA ARG A 133 6.21 -10.92 -28.22
C ARG A 133 7.21 -11.15 -27.10
N LEU A 134 6.85 -10.81 -25.87
CA LEU A 134 7.76 -10.90 -24.71
C LEU A 134 7.40 -12.02 -23.73
N GLY A 135 6.30 -12.75 -23.98
CA GLY A 135 5.84 -13.83 -23.10
C GLY A 135 5.47 -13.37 -21.69
N ILE A 136 5.22 -12.07 -21.49
CA ILE A 136 4.96 -11.50 -20.16
C ILE A 136 3.55 -11.87 -19.73
N THR A 137 3.45 -12.48 -18.55
CA THR A 137 2.15 -12.78 -17.92
C THR A 137 1.62 -11.55 -17.19
N ILE A 138 0.33 -11.24 -17.32
CA ILE A 138 -0.29 -10.13 -16.58
C ILE A 138 -1.00 -10.68 -15.35
N ARG A 139 -0.66 -10.18 -14.16
CA ARG A 139 -1.26 -10.58 -12.89
C ARG A 139 -1.96 -9.40 -12.22
N ALA A 140 -3.14 -9.62 -11.65
CA ALA A 140 -3.80 -8.61 -10.83
C ALA A 140 -3.08 -8.45 -9.49
N THR A 141 -3.02 -7.22 -8.96
CA THR A 141 -2.51 -6.94 -7.61
C THR A 141 -3.47 -6.04 -6.85
N SER A 142 -3.57 -6.24 -5.54
CA SER A 142 -4.36 -5.42 -4.61
C SER A 142 -3.53 -4.35 -3.90
N ASP A 143 -2.20 -4.41 -4.02
CA ASP A 143 -1.29 -3.42 -3.48
C ASP A 143 -0.96 -2.40 -4.57
N ILE A 144 -1.37 -1.15 -4.37
CA ILE A 144 -1.20 -0.09 -5.38
C ILE A 144 0.26 0.15 -5.73
N ARG A 145 1.19 -0.12 -4.81
CA ARG A 145 2.63 0.06 -5.06
C ARG A 145 3.15 -0.92 -6.12
N ASN A 146 2.47 -2.07 -6.29
CA ASN A 146 2.77 -3.07 -7.30
C ASN A 146 2.12 -2.76 -8.66
N HIS A 147 1.45 -1.61 -8.82
CA HIS A 147 0.96 -1.21 -10.13
C HIS A 147 2.11 -1.03 -11.12
N LEU A 148 2.07 -1.75 -12.24
CA LEU A 148 3.10 -1.81 -13.27
C LEU A 148 4.46 -2.33 -12.79
N HIS A 149 4.47 -3.12 -11.71
CA HIS A 149 5.67 -3.78 -11.23
C HIS A 149 5.99 -5.01 -12.09
N PHE A 150 7.16 -5.02 -12.73
CA PHE A 150 7.63 -6.12 -13.58
C PHE A 150 8.62 -7.01 -12.85
N ASP A 151 8.23 -8.25 -12.58
CA ASP A 151 9.09 -9.29 -12.03
C ASP A 151 9.82 -10.00 -13.18
N ARG A 152 11.10 -9.66 -13.36
CA ARG A 152 11.95 -10.23 -14.41
C ARG A 152 12.21 -11.73 -14.22
N LYS A 153 12.29 -12.20 -12.97
CA LYS A 153 12.62 -13.60 -12.65
C LYS A 153 11.48 -14.52 -13.07
N ASN A 154 10.25 -14.10 -12.80
CA ASN A 154 9.05 -14.88 -13.08
C ASN A 154 8.31 -14.43 -14.35
N ASN A 155 8.84 -13.43 -15.06
CA ASN A 155 8.31 -12.84 -16.29
C ASN A 155 6.83 -12.44 -16.22
N TYR A 156 6.42 -11.79 -15.13
CA TYR A 156 5.06 -11.24 -15.01
C TYR A 156 5.05 -9.75 -14.67
N LEU A 157 4.02 -9.06 -15.15
CA LEU A 157 3.71 -7.67 -14.85
C LEU A 157 2.46 -7.62 -13.95
N GLU A 158 2.59 -6.97 -12.80
CA GLU A 158 1.47 -6.74 -11.90
C GLU A 158 0.69 -5.48 -12.28
N VAL A 159 -0.63 -5.60 -12.31
CA VAL A 159 -1.55 -4.51 -12.63
C VAL A 159 -2.56 -4.37 -11.51
N TYR A 160 -2.54 -3.22 -10.85
CA TYR A 160 -3.54 -2.89 -9.86
C TYR A 160 -4.94 -2.83 -10.49
N HIS A 161 -5.90 -3.55 -9.90
CA HIS A 161 -7.17 -3.84 -10.55
C HIS A 161 -8.39 -3.11 -9.97
N TYR A 162 -8.29 -2.53 -8.76
CA TYR A 162 -9.38 -1.78 -8.15
C TYR A 162 -9.46 -0.34 -8.71
N THR A 163 -9.79 -0.23 -9.99
CA THR A 163 -9.91 1.07 -10.68
C THR A 163 -10.97 1.98 -10.04
N SER A 164 -11.99 1.42 -9.39
CA SER A 164 -12.98 2.18 -8.62
C SER A 164 -12.33 2.98 -7.50
N PHE A 165 -11.44 2.37 -6.71
CA PHE A 165 -10.70 3.07 -5.67
C PHE A 165 -9.95 4.30 -6.22
N LEU A 166 -9.22 4.13 -7.34
CA LEU A 166 -8.49 5.25 -7.94
C LEU A 166 -9.40 6.37 -8.42
N LYS A 167 -10.53 6.03 -9.05
CA LYS A 167 -11.52 7.01 -9.50
C LYS A 167 -12.13 7.77 -8.32
N GLU A 168 -12.45 7.08 -7.23
CA GLU A 168 -13.00 7.68 -6.02
C GLU A 168 -11.99 8.59 -5.33
N GLN A 169 -10.73 8.18 -5.21
CA GLN A 169 -9.66 9.03 -4.68
C GLN A 169 -9.49 10.30 -5.52
N LEU A 170 -9.40 10.16 -6.85
CA LEU A 170 -9.29 11.31 -7.76
C LEU A 170 -10.51 12.23 -7.68
N ARG A 171 -11.72 11.69 -7.50
CA ARG A 171 -12.94 12.50 -7.31
C ARG A 171 -12.91 13.22 -5.97
N ALA A 172 -12.49 12.55 -4.90
CA ALA A 172 -12.40 13.11 -3.56
C ALA A 172 -11.36 14.23 -3.46
N THR A 173 -10.27 14.16 -4.24
CA THR A 173 -9.19 15.15 -4.22
C THR A 173 -9.25 16.19 -5.33
N ARG A 174 -10.26 16.15 -6.22
CA ARG A 174 -10.32 17.02 -7.41
C ARG A 174 -10.35 18.52 -7.07
N ASP A 175 -11.15 18.88 -6.09
CA ASP A 175 -11.43 20.27 -5.71
C ASP A 175 -10.64 20.68 -4.44
N VAL A 176 -9.77 19.77 -3.99
CA VAL A 176 -8.95 19.91 -2.79
C VAL A 176 -7.64 20.58 -3.21
N GLY A 177 -7.27 21.66 -2.50
CA GLY A 177 -6.05 22.44 -2.77
C GLY A 177 -4.74 21.66 -2.60
N ASP A 178 -3.68 22.31 -2.13
CA ASP A 178 -2.33 21.73 -2.19
C ASP A 178 -2.22 20.32 -1.54
N CYS A 179 -1.87 19.34 -2.37
CA CYS A 179 -1.56 17.94 -2.05
C CYS A 179 -0.06 17.65 -2.25
N SER A 180 0.79 18.68 -2.21
CA SER A 180 2.24 18.59 -2.41
C SER A 180 2.96 17.69 -1.39
N SER A 181 2.36 17.43 -0.23
CA SER A 181 2.93 16.59 0.83
C SER A 181 2.03 15.41 1.21
N PRO A 182 2.59 14.22 1.47
CA PRO A 182 1.85 13.09 2.03
C PRO A 182 1.14 13.43 3.35
N SER A 183 1.77 14.23 4.24
CA SER A 183 1.18 14.58 5.54
C SER A 183 -0.08 15.43 5.39
N SER A 184 -0.11 16.38 4.45
CA SER A 184 -1.31 17.19 4.19
C SER A 184 -2.41 16.40 3.48
N SER A 185 -2.03 15.45 2.63
CA SER A 185 -2.96 14.59 1.90
C SER A 185 -3.65 13.56 2.81
N LEU A 186 -2.92 13.00 3.78
CA LEU A 186 -3.45 11.99 4.71
C LEU A 186 -4.44 12.56 5.75
N LYS A 187 -4.31 13.84 6.11
CA LYS A 187 -5.19 14.49 7.11
C LYS A 187 -6.62 14.74 6.61
N ARG A 188 -6.87 14.60 5.31
CA ARG A 188 -8.15 14.95 4.67
C ARG A 188 -9.06 13.74 4.59
#